data_AF-A0A7W5H9J4-F1
#
_entry.id   AF-A0A7W5H9J4-F1
#
_cell.length_a   1.000
_cell.length_b   1.000
_cell.length_c   1.000
_cell.angle_alpha   90.00
_cell.angle_beta   90.00
_cell.angle_gamma   90.00
#
_symmetry.space_group_name_H-M   'P 1'
#
loop_
_entity.id
_entity.type
_entity.pdbx_description
1 polymer ?
#
loop_
_entity_poly.entity_id
_entity_poly.type
_entity_poly.pdbx_seq_one_letter_code
_entity_poly.pdbx_strand_id
1 'polypeptide(L)'
;MKKSQTRFGFTLVELLVVIAIIGVLVGLLLPAVQAAREAARRMSCSNNFKQLGLGVHNYHAAYNQFPTQKSGTGMYPVATWDLSNTTGNCEELSALVGLMPFIEAQALWEQISNPNAPNKDGSTGVWPAMGPTPDNGTANGNYGPWNEELPFLRCPSDPGTGLPAAGRTNYAVCLGDSPISSTDGPTTSTLNKKNSNAGQMARANCRGAFVPRQKAKFRDILDGLANTIIMGEIATDLGDRDTRTNPRYGMTSLELALNPSICGEATYVDAGRPQFWATTATLINANSIGRGFRWADGNPVYTGMMTISPPNTPACAGSEGMYDGSATLVAADTLDQNYSLVPPGSRHQGGCHVLMGDGAVKFITDSIEAGSQNLSTVARIHTTANGLTAGSQSQYGLWGKLGTKASKEVIDEEF
;
A
#
# COMPACT_ATOMS: atom_id res chain seq x y z
N MET A 1 -54.91 39.78 38.26
CA MET A 1 -55.64 38.60 37.76
C MET A 1 -54.61 37.53 37.35
N LYS A 2 -54.50 36.42 38.10
CA LYS A 2 -53.65 35.27 37.72
C LYS A 2 -54.47 34.36 36.80
N LYS A 3 -54.09 34.24 35.52
CA LYS A 3 -54.67 33.24 34.60
C LYS A 3 -54.32 31.84 35.11
N SER A 4 -55.33 31.07 35.53
CA SER A 4 -55.19 29.63 35.78
C SER A 4 -54.84 28.96 34.46
N GLN A 5 -53.62 28.43 34.33
CA GLN A 5 -53.27 27.56 33.21
C GLN A 5 -53.83 26.17 33.50
N THR A 6 -54.86 25.77 32.76
CA THR A 6 -55.34 24.39 32.70
C THR A 6 -54.22 23.49 32.18
N ARG A 7 -53.68 22.63 33.05
CA ARG A 7 -52.75 21.57 32.65
C ARG A 7 -53.55 20.41 32.08
N PHE A 8 -53.41 20.14 30.79
CA PHE A 8 -53.92 18.92 30.17
C PHE A 8 -53.06 17.75 30.65
N GLY A 9 -53.69 16.74 31.27
CA GLY A 9 -53.01 15.51 31.68
C GLY A 9 -52.73 14.64 30.47
N PHE A 10 -51.52 14.12 30.36
CA PHE A 10 -51.11 13.22 29.29
C PHE A 10 -51.56 11.80 29.61
N THR A 11 -52.23 11.11 28.68
CA THR A 11 -52.65 9.73 28.90
C THR A 11 -51.50 8.76 28.59
N LEU A 12 -51.47 7.63 29.30
CA LEU A 12 -50.47 6.58 29.08
C LEU A 12 -50.48 6.04 27.64
N VAL A 13 -51.65 6.04 26.99
CA VAL A 13 -51.82 5.62 25.59
C VAL A 13 -51.16 6.61 24.63
N GLU A 14 -51.33 7.92 24.83
CA GLU A 14 -50.68 8.94 23.98
C GLU A 14 -49.15 8.83 24.06
N LEU A 15 -48.60 8.55 25.25
CA LEU A 15 -47.16 8.31 25.41
C LEU A 15 -46.69 7.09 24.64
N LEU A 16 -47.41 5.97 24.77
CA LEU A 16 -47.10 4.71 24.10
C LEU A 16 -47.11 4.84 22.57
N VAL A 17 -48.08 5.56 22.02
CA VAL A 17 -48.17 5.77 20.56
C VAL A 17 -46.99 6.62 20.07
N VAL A 18 -46.62 7.67 20.80
CA VAL A 18 -45.49 8.54 20.40
C VAL A 18 -44.16 7.76 20.41
N ILE A 19 -43.90 6.98 21.47
CA ILE A 19 -42.67 6.16 21.51
C ILE A 19 -42.68 5.08 20.42
N ALA A 20 -43.84 4.51 20.07
CA ALA A 20 -43.95 3.53 18.99
C ALA A 20 -43.63 4.17 17.62
N ILE A 21 -44.15 5.37 17.35
CA ILE A 21 -43.87 6.10 16.10
C ILE A 21 -42.39 6.49 16.02
N ILE A 22 -41.82 7.04 17.09
CA ILE A 22 -40.39 7.38 17.15
C ILE A 22 -39.54 6.10 16.96
N GLY A 23 -39.92 4.99 17.60
CA GLY A 23 -39.26 3.71 17.46
C GLY A 23 -39.25 3.19 16.02
N VAL A 24 -40.39 3.29 15.31
CA VAL A 24 -40.49 2.91 13.89
C VAL A 24 -39.66 3.84 13.01
N LEU A 25 -39.75 5.16 13.21
CA LEU A 25 -38.98 6.14 12.44
C LEU A 25 -37.47 5.95 12.62
N VAL A 26 -37.00 5.80 13.86
CA VAL A 26 -35.58 5.54 14.15
C VAL A 26 -35.15 4.19 13.58
N GLY A 27 -35.99 3.16 13.71
CA GLY A 27 -35.72 1.83 13.14
C GLY A 27 -35.53 1.84 11.63
N LEU A 28 -36.25 2.68 10.90
CA LEU A 28 -36.11 2.84 9.45
C LEU A 28 -34.97 3.80 9.06
N LEU A 29 -34.72 4.85 9.85
CA LEU A 29 -33.72 5.87 9.54
C LEU A 29 -32.30 5.46 9.89
N LEU A 30 -32.08 4.67 10.96
CA LEU A 30 -30.73 4.32 11.41
C LEU A 30 -29.94 3.53 10.35
N PRO A 31 -30.46 2.45 9.73
CA PRO A 31 -29.74 1.74 8.67
C PRO A 31 -29.46 2.63 7.46
N ALA A 32 -30.43 3.48 7.08
CA ALA A 32 -30.31 4.39 5.95
C ALA A 32 -29.21 5.45 6.17
N VAL A 33 -29.13 6.04 7.37
CA VAL A 33 -28.09 7.02 7.71
C VAL A 33 -26.70 6.39 7.67
N GLN A 34 -26.55 5.13 8.12
CA GLN A 34 -25.25 4.45 8.07
C GLN A 34 -24.83 4.13 6.63
N ALA A 35 -25.76 3.65 5.80
CA ALA A 35 -25.49 3.43 4.38
C ALA A 35 -25.09 4.73 3.66
N ALA A 36 -25.80 5.83 3.93
CA ALA A 36 -25.46 7.13 3.38
C ALA A 36 -24.08 7.64 3.83
N ARG A 37 -23.73 7.43 5.11
CA ARG A 37 -22.40 7.79 5.64
C ARG A 37 -21.29 6.98 4.98
N GLU A 38 -21.47 5.67 4.78
CA GLU A 38 -20.46 4.85 4.10
C GLU A 38 -20.32 5.23 2.62
N ALA A 39 -21.43 5.49 1.92
CA ALA A 39 -21.37 5.99 0.55
C ALA A 39 -20.59 7.32 0.47
N ALA A 40 -20.82 8.24 1.41
CA ALA A 40 -20.07 9.50 1.49
C ALA A 40 -18.57 9.26 1.73
N ARG A 41 -18.20 8.39 2.67
CA ARG A 41 -16.79 8.04 2.92
C ARG A 41 -16.13 7.43 1.69
N ARG A 42 -16.82 6.51 1.00
CA ARG A 42 -16.36 5.90 -0.25
C ARG A 42 -16.12 6.93 -1.35
N MET A 43 -17.03 7.89 -1.52
CA MET A 43 -16.83 9.00 -2.45
C MET A 43 -15.61 9.85 -2.07
N SER A 44 -15.39 10.13 -0.79
CA SER A 44 -14.20 10.85 -0.33
C SER A 44 -12.91 10.07 -0.63
N CYS A 45 -12.87 8.76 -0.38
CA CYS A 45 -11.69 7.94 -0.69
C CYS A 45 -11.39 7.92 -2.21
N SER A 46 -12.42 7.84 -3.05
CA SER A 46 -12.28 7.96 -4.51
C SER A 46 -11.76 9.33 -4.95
N ASN A 47 -12.23 10.42 -4.33
CA ASN A 47 -11.80 11.78 -4.66
C ASN A 47 -10.35 12.05 -4.25
N ASN A 48 -9.94 11.61 -3.06
CA ASN A 48 -8.54 11.63 -2.63
C ASN A 48 -7.66 10.87 -3.65
N PHE A 49 -8.15 9.74 -4.16
CA PHE A 49 -7.41 8.99 -5.15
C PHE A 49 -7.31 9.70 -6.51
N LYS A 50 -8.37 10.41 -6.92
CA LYS A 50 -8.35 11.29 -8.11
C LYS A 50 -7.31 12.41 -7.96
N GLN A 51 -7.16 12.99 -6.77
CA GLN A 51 -6.12 14.00 -6.51
C GLN A 51 -4.72 13.42 -6.71
N LEU A 52 -4.48 12.19 -6.23
CA LEU A 52 -3.20 11.49 -6.50
C LEU A 52 -3.00 11.22 -7.99
N GLY A 53 -4.04 10.80 -8.72
CA GLY A 53 -3.99 10.61 -10.16
C GLY A 53 -3.63 11.90 -10.92
N LEU A 54 -4.29 13.00 -10.59
CA LEU A 54 -3.93 14.33 -11.13
C LEU A 54 -2.50 14.71 -10.77
N GLY A 55 -2.06 14.46 -9.54
CA GLY A 55 -0.69 14.68 -9.09
C GLY A 55 0.34 13.90 -9.92
N VAL A 56 0.06 12.63 -10.22
CA VAL A 56 0.92 11.78 -11.08
C VAL A 56 1.00 12.33 -12.50
N HIS A 57 -0.12 12.75 -13.10
CA HIS A 57 -0.13 13.33 -14.44
C HIS A 57 0.60 14.69 -14.48
N ASN A 58 0.44 15.53 -13.46
CA ASN A 58 1.16 16.80 -13.34
C ASN A 58 2.67 16.58 -13.16
N TYR A 59 3.06 15.60 -12.34
CA TYR A 59 4.45 15.18 -12.19
C TYR A 59 5.02 14.72 -13.54
N HIS A 60 4.27 13.90 -14.29
CA HIS A 60 4.70 13.45 -15.61
C HIS A 60 4.80 14.62 -16.61
N ALA A 61 3.88 15.59 -16.57
CA ALA A 61 3.96 16.78 -17.42
C ALA A 61 5.21 17.63 -17.13
N ALA A 62 5.63 17.72 -15.86
CA ALA A 62 6.81 18.47 -15.46
C ALA A 62 8.13 17.73 -15.74
N TYR A 63 8.18 16.41 -15.50
CA TYR A 63 9.44 15.64 -15.49
C TYR A 63 9.55 14.56 -16.59
N ASN A 64 8.53 14.37 -17.41
CA ASN A 64 8.47 13.33 -18.46
C ASN A 64 8.74 11.91 -17.94
N GLN A 65 8.28 11.62 -16.72
CA GLN A 65 8.40 10.33 -16.03
C GLN A 65 7.38 10.28 -14.88
N PHE A 66 7.08 9.09 -14.37
CA PHE A 66 6.38 8.90 -13.10
C PHE A 66 7.29 9.23 -11.90
N PRO A 67 6.70 9.53 -10.73
CA PRO A 67 7.47 9.52 -9.49
C PRO A 67 8.10 8.13 -9.29
N THR A 68 9.27 8.09 -8.66
CA THR A 68 10.03 6.84 -8.50
C THR A 68 9.79 6.24 -7.12
N GLN A 69 9.37 4.97 -7.07
CA GLN A 69 9.27 4.20 -5.84
C GLN A 69 10.65 3.73 -5.38
N LYS A 70 10.93 3.73 -4.07
CA LYS A 70 12.26 3.51 -3.48
C LYS A 70 13.29 4.41 -4.18
N SER A 71 13.19 5.71 -3.93
CA SER A 71 14.09 6.74 -4.48
C SER A 71 14.68 7.59 -3.36
N GLY A 72 15.43 8.65 -3.69
CA GLY A 72 15.94 9.60 -2.71
C GLY A 72 17.44 9.79 -2.81
N THR A 73 18.10 9.95 -1.66
CA THR A 73 19.55 10.10 -1.56
C THR A 73 20.18 8.71 -1.60
N GLY A 74 21.29 8.59 -2.33
CA GLY A 74 22.04 7.35 -2.40
C GLY A 74 22.61 6.93 -1.05
N MET A 75 23.44 5.89 -1.06
CA MET A 75 24.13 5.46 0.16
C MET A 75 25.07 6.56 0.67
N TYR A 76 24.91 6.94 1.94
CA TYR A 76 25.99 7.50 2.75
C TYR A 76 27.05 6.39 2.97
N PRO A 77 28.27 6.58 3.51
CA PRO A 77 29.29 5.52 3.75
C PRO A 77 28.88 4.25 4.55
N VAL A 78 27.60 3.93 4.67
CA VAL A 78 27.05 2.60 4.96
C VAL A 78 27.30 1.63 3.79
N ALA A 79 27.45 0.34 4.09
CA ALA A 79 27.75 -0.69 3.09
C ALA A 79 26.50 -1.32 2.44
N THR A 80 25.29 -1.03 2.93
CA THR A 80 24.02 -1.57 2.40
C THR A 80 22.87 -0.56 2.52
N TRP A 81 21.84 -0.68 1.67
CA TRP A 81 20.62 0.15 1.76
C TRP A 81 19.62 -0.33 2.82
N ASP A 82 19.73 -1.57 3.30
CA ASP A 82 18.85 -2.20 4.31
C ASP A 82 19.18 -1.78 5.75
N LEU A 83 19.80 -0.61 5.93
CA LEU A 83 20.19 -0.12 7.25
C LEU A 83 19.60 1.25 7.49
N SER A 84 19.00 1.39 8.67
CA SER A 84 18.50 2.68 9.14
C SER A 84 19.62 3.71 9.20
N ASN A 85 19.38 4.91 8.68
CA ASN A 85 20.41 5.95 8.58
C ASN A 85 19.84 7.35 8.80
N THR A 86 20.51 8.17 9.64
CA THR A 86 20.13 9.57 9.93
C THR A 86 20.67 10.58 8.92
N THR A 87 21.67 10.19 8.13
CA THR A 87 22.47 11.06 7.25
C THR A 87 22.15 10.91 5.76
N GLY A 88 21.28 9.96 5.42
CA GLY A 88 20.73 9.74 4.09
C GLY A 88 19.57 8.76 4.19
N ASN A 89 18.81 8.63 3.11
CA ASN A 89 17.62 7.79 3.06
C ASN A 89 17.78 6.53 2.21
N CYS A 90 19.00 6.23 1.73
CA CYS A 90 19.36 4.94 1.11
C CYS A 90 18.45 4.50 -0.06
N GLU A 91 17.97 5.45 -0.87
CA GLU A 91 16.96 5.24 -1.91
C GLU A 91 15.69 4.54 -1.38
N GLU A 92 15.22 4.86 -0.18
CA GLU A 92 14.04 4.23 0.45
C GLU A 92 12.75 5.02 0.34
N LEU A 93 12.77 6.23 -0.22
CA LEU A 93 11.59 7.08 -0.28
C LEU A 93 10.52 6.53 -1.22
N SER A 94 9.26 6.60 -0.81
CA SER A 94 8.12 6.24 -1.63
C SER A 94 7.91 7.23 -2.77
N ALA A 95 7.18 6.80 -3.80
CA ALA A 95 6.73 7.65 -4.88
C ALA A 95 5.84 8.81 -4.38
N LEU A 96 5.18 8.64 -3.22
CA LEU A 96 4.32 9.66 -2.62
C LEU A 96 5.13 10.91 -2.24
N VAL A 97 6.37 10.76 -1.77
CA VAL A 97 7.24 11.91 -1.44
C VAL A 97 7.44 12.82 -2.65
N GLY A 98 7.66 12.25 -3.84
CA GLY A 98 7.80 13.01 -5.08
C GLY A 98 6.52 13.68 -5.56
N LEU A 99 5.35 13.22 -5.09
CA LEU A 99 4.05 13.79 -5.44
C LEU A 99 3.65 14.98 -4.57
N MET A 100 4.25 15.17 -3.40
CA MET A 100 3.92 16.25 -2.45
C MET A 100 3.74 17.65 -3.09
N PRO A 101 4.65 18.15 -3.96
CA PRO A 101 4.46 19.46 -4.59
C PRO A 101 3.31 19.52 -5.61
N PHE A 102 2.76 18.37 -6.04
CA PHE A 102 1.68 18.28 -7.01
C PHE A 102 0.31 17.98 -6.39
N ILE A 103 0.23 17.84 -5.07
CA ILE A 103 -0.99 17.48 -4.32
C ILE A 103 -1.24 18.41 -3.13
N GLU A 104 -0.97 19.71 -3.30
CA GLU A 104 -1.21 20.76 -2.30
C GLU A 104 -0.38 20.62 -1.00
N ALA A 105 0.64 19.76 -0.98
CA ALA A 105 1.55 19.55 0.17
C ALA A 105 2.92 20.25 -0.02
N GLN A 106 2.92 21.44 -0.65
CA GLN A 106 4.13 22.19 -0.97
C GLN A 106 4.96 22.56 0.28
N ALA A 107 4.31 22.98 1.37
CA ALA A 107 5.01 23.35 2.60
C ALA A 107 5.75 22.16 3.23
N LEU A 108 5.17 20.95 3.15
CA LEU A 108 5.81 19.73 3.62
C LEU A 108 6.98 19.35 2.71
N TRP A 109 6.80 19.46 1.39
CA TRP A 109 7.89 19.25 0.43
C TRP A 109 9.07 20.18 0.67
N GLU A 110 8.83 21.45 1.02
CA GLU A 110 9.89 22.41 1.35
C GLU A 110 10.66 22.02 2.61
N GLN A 111 9.99 21.42 3.62
CA GLN A 111 10.69 20.86 4.78
C GLN A 111 11.51 19.62 4.42
N ILE A 112 11.00 18.76 3.55
CA ILE A 112 11.68 17.52 3.14
C ILE A 112 12.90 17.81 2.27
N SER A 113 12.73 18.66 1.25
CA SER A 113 13.75 18.93 0.24
C SER A 113 14.91 19.79 0.74
N ASN A 114 14.73 20.52 1.83
CA ASN A 114 15.76 21.36 2.44
C ASN A 114 16.36 20.73 3.71
N PRO A 115 17.61 21.08 4.08
CA PRO A 115 18.18 20.63 5.34
C PRO A 115 17.50 21.28 6.56
N ASN A 116 17.74 20.70 7.74
CA ASN A 116 17.29 21.21 9.05
C ASN A 116 15.76 21.27 9.23
N ALA A 117 15.05 20.28 8.69
CA ALA A 117 13.64 20.08 9.01
C ALA A 117 13.41 19.98 10.53
N PRO A 118 12.22 20.31 11.04
CA PRO A 118 11.92 20.16 12.46
C PRO A 118 11.91 18.69 12.88
N ASN A 119 12.18 18.45 14.17
CA ASN A 119 11.89 17.18 14.81
C ASN A 119 10.38 17.01 15.00
N LYS A 120 9.94 15.79 15.32
CA LYS A 120 8.53 15.44 15.58
C LYS A 120 7.87 16.29 16.67
N ASP A 121 8.64 16.72 17.66
CA ASP A 121 8.18 17.58 18.75
C ASP A 121 8.17 19.09 18.38
N GLY A 122 8.51 19.43 17.14
CA GLY A 122 8.63 20.81 16.66
C GLY A 122 9.94 21.50 17.02
N SER A 123 10.86 20.84 17.74
CA SER A 123 12.19 21.39 18.02
C SER A 123 13.05 21.44 16.75
N THR A 124 14.08 22.30 16.76
CA THR A 124 15.04 22.38 15.65
C THR A 124 15.78 21.06 15.48
N GLY A 125 15.63 20.43 14.31
CA GLY A 125 16.36 19.23 13.92
C GLY A 125 17.60 19.55 13.08
N VAL A 126 18.63 18.72 13.18
CA VAL A 126 19.80 18.76 12.29
C VAL A 126 19.71 17.57 11.35
N TRP A 127 19.05 17.78 10.23
CA TRP A 127 18.76 16.73 9.24
C TRP A 127 19.29 17.11 7.87
N PRO A 128 19.76 16.14 7.06
CA PRO A 128 20.12 16.39 5.68
C PRO A 128 18.90 16.74 4.84
N ALA A 129 19.13 17.37 3.68
CA ALA A 129 18.10 17.47 2.66
C ALA A 129 17.62 16.06 2.26
N MET A 130 16.32 15.93 1.96
CA MET A 130 15.61 14.68 1.69
C MET A 130 15.49 13.72 2.88
N GLY A 131 15.87 14.16 4.08
CA GLY A 131 15.64 13.43 5.32
C GLY A 131 16.44 12.12 5.49
N PRO A 132 16.31 11.49 6.68
CA PRO A 132 16.87 10.18 6.98
C PRO A 132 16.07 9.05 6.31
N THR A 133 16.50 7.79 6.45
CA THR A 133 15.65 6.66 6.07
C THR A 133 14.32 6.76 6.83
N PRO A 134 13.18 6.49 6.17
CA PRO A 134 11.85 6.60 6.76
C PRO A 134 11.55 5.44 7.74
N ASP A 135 12.52 5.05 8.56
CA ASP A 135 12.39 4.03 9.57
C ASP A 135 12.05 4.65 10.94
N ASN A 136 10.96 4.19 11.55
CA ASN A 136 10.48 4.69 12.84
C ASN A 136 11.03 3.87 14.03
N GLY A 137 11.91 2.88 13.81
CA GLY A 137 12.51 2.04 14.86
C GLY A 137 13.73 2.63 15.57
N THR A 138 14.36 3.69 15.03
CA THR A 138 15.62 4.28 15.52
C THR A 138 15.51 5.80 15.68
N ALA A 139 16.63 6.52 15.93
CA ALA A 139 16.67 7.99 16.02
C ALA A 139 16.00 8.72 14.84
N ASN A 140 15.85 8.04 13.70
CA ASN A 140 15.15 8.48 12.49
C ASN A 140 13.66 8.79 12.71
N GLY A 141 13.00 8.10 13.65
CA GLY A 141 11.61 8.34 13.99
C GLY A 141 11.33 9.74 14.55
N ASN A 142 12.38 10.50 14.90
CA ASN A 142 12.26 11.88 15.33
C ASN A 142 12.20 12.90 14.18
N TYR A 143 12.38 12.50 12.91
CA TYR A 143 12.23 13.40 11.77
C TYR A 143 10.75 13.81 11.61
N GLY A 144 10.45 15.09 11.82
CA GLY A 144 9.08 15.62 11.85
C GLY A 144 8.27 15.31 10.59
N PRO A 145 8.78 15.63 9.39
CA PRO A 145 8.02 15.44 8.15
C PRO A 145 7.52 14.03 7.89
N TRP A 146 8.25 12.99 8.32
CA TRP A 146 7.78 11.62 8.16
C TRP A 146 6.52 11.38 8.98
N ASN A 147 6.44 11.92 10.20
CA ASN A 147 5.35 11.70 11.15
C ASN A 147 4.06 12.47 10.86
N GLU A 148 4.01 13.29 9.80
CA GLU A 148 2.83 14.08 9.46
C GLU A 148 1.68 13.21 8.99
N GLU A 149 0.48 13.46 9.53
CA GLU A 149 -0.76 12.82 9.07
C GLU A 149 -1.37 13.66 7.94
N LEU A 150 -1.30 13.14 6.71
CA LEU A 150 -1.78 13.82 5.52
C LEU A 150 -3.23 13.40 5.20
N PRO A 151 -4.25 14.28 5.33
CA PRO A 151 -5.65 13.89 5.15
C PRO A 151 -5.97 13.34 3.77
N PHE A 152 -5.30 13.83 2.71
CA PHE A 152 -5.48 13.34 1.35
C PHE A 152 -4.88 11.94 1.11
N LEU A 153 -3.98 11.46 1.98
CA LEU A 153 -3.49 10.09 1.97
C LEU A 153 -4.34 9.14 2.81
N ARG A 154 -5.39 9.64 3.47
CA ARG A 154 -6.27 8.86 4.34
C ARG A 154 -7.63 8.65 3.69
N CYS A 155 -8.13 7.42 3.79
CA CYS A 155 -9.49 7.08 3.46
C CYS A 155 -10.34 7.21 4.74
N PRO A 156 -11.40 8.03 4.77
CA PRO A 156 -12.25 8.17 5.95
C PRO A 156 -12.93 6.89 6.45
N SER A 157 -12.99 5.82 5.63
CA SER A 157 -13.48 4.51 6.06
C SER A 157 -12.44 3.70 6.87
N ASP A 158 -11.17 4.12 6.87
CA ASP A 158 -10.10 3.51 7.65
C ASP A 158 -9.96 4.23 9.00
N PRO A 159 -10.18 3.55 10.15
CA PRO A 159 -10.15 4.19 11.47
C PRO A 159 -8.74 4.38 12.04
N GLY A 160 -7.69 3.93 11.34
CA GLY A 160 -6.31 3.99 11.83
C GLY A 160 -5.85 5.42 12.06
N THR A 161 -5.26 5.68 13.23
CA THR A 161 -4.71 6.98 13.62
C THR A 161 -3.48 6.80 14.49
N GLY A 162 -2.59 7.78 14.50
CA GLY A 162 -1.49 7.90 15.45
C GLY A 162 -0.54 6.69 15.53
N LEU A 163 0.09 6.57 16.70
CA LEU A 163 1.05 5.52 17.00
C LEU A 163 0.43 4.12 16.85
N PRO A 164 1.24 3.11 16.45
CA PRO A 164 2.68 3.17 16.26
C PRO A 164 3.12 3.62 14.85
N ALA A 165 2.18 4.01 13.99
CA ALA A 165 2.49 4.54 12.68
C ALA A 165 3.20 5.91 12.77
N ALA A 166 4.09 6.18 11.82
CA ALA A 166 4.75 7.46 11.66
C ALA A 166 4.14 8.20 10.47
N GLY A 167 2.81 8.32 10.41
CA GLY A 167 2.11 8.90 9.25
C GLY A 167 1.60 7.83 8.29
N ARG A 168 0.28 7.65 8.29
CA ARG A 168 -0.39 6.56 7.56
C ARG A 168 -0.71 6.93 6.11
N THR A 169 -0.80 5.92 5.25
CA THR A 169 -1.35 6.03 3.90
C THR A 169 -2.32 4.90 3.59
N ASN A 170 -3.42 5.23 2.91
CA ASN A 170 -4.36 4.28 2.32
C ASN A 170 -4.15 4.08 0.81
N TYR A 171 -3.08 4.64 0.23
CA TYR A 171 -2.83 4.56 -1.20
C TYR A 171 -1.42 4.07 -1.46
N ALA A 172 -1.30 3.07 -2.35
CA ALA A 172 -0.07 2.37 -2.64
C ALA A 172 0.15 2.24 -4.15
N VAL A 173 1.40 2.24 -4.59
CA VAL A 173 1.76 2.05 -5.99
C VAL A 173 1.68 0.58 -6.40
N CYS A 174 1.30 0.34 -7.66
CA CYS A 174 1.25 -1.00 -8.23
C CYS A 174 2.64 -1.48 -8.64
N LEU A 175 3.13 -2.52 -7.97
CA LEU A 175 4.40 -3.21 -8.25
C LEU A 175 4.23 -4.38 -9.23
N GLY A 176 2.98 -4.69 -9.60
CA GLY A 176 2.60 -5.73 -10.55
C GLY A 176 2.23 -7.04 -9.86
N ASP A 177 2.47 -8.13 -10.56
CA ASP A 177 2.00 -9.47 -10.22
C ASP A 177 3.17 -10.45 -9.98
N SER A 178 4.23 -9.97 -9.33
CA SER A 178 5.30 -10.80 -8.76
C SER A 178 5.78 -10.18 -7.45
N PRO A 179 5.94 -10.97 -6.37
CA PRO A 179 6.45 -10.46 -5.11
C PRO A 179 7.97 -10.32 -5.13
N ILE A 180 8.64 -10.96 -6.08
CA ILE A 180 10.10 -11.00 -6.15
C ILE A 180 10.62 -9.70 -6.74
N SER A 181 11.75 -9.24 -6.20
CA SER A 181 12.38 -7.98 -6.57
C SER A 181 11.53 -6.72 -6.30
N SER A 182 10.46 -6.86 -5.52
CA SER A 182 9.51 -5.78 -5.23
C SER A 182 10.09 -4.71 -4.30
N THR A 183 11.19 -5.01 -3.60
CA THR A 183 11.88 -4.06 -2.72
C THR A 183 13.13 -3.48 -3.38
N ASP A 184 13.97 -4.29 -4.01
CA ASP A 184 15.31 -3.94 -4.53
C ASP A 184 15.29 -3.44 -5.99
N GLY A 185 14.36 -3.92 -6.82
CA GLY A 185 14.35 -3.62 -8.25
C GLY A 185 15.61 -4.14 -8.94
N PRO A 186 16.23 -3.39 -9.88
CA PRO A 186 17.44 -3.83 -10.60
C PRO A 186 18.75 -3.46 -9.87
N THR A 187 18.74 -3.39 -8.53
CA THR A 187 19.88 -2.93 -7.73
C THR A 187 20.31 -3.97 -6.70
N THR A 188 21.60 -3.96 -6.35
CA THR A 188 22.14 -4.78 -5.25
C THR A 188 22.00 -4.06 -3.89
N SER A 189 22.45 -4.68 -2.79
CA SER A 189 22.62 -4.03 -1.46
C SER A 189 23.35 -2.73 -1.48
N THR A 190 24.33 -2.64 -2.36
CA THR A 190 25.19 -1.48 -2.51
C THR A 190 24.64 -0.48 -3.53
N LEU A 191 23.36 -0.58 -3.89
CA LEU A 191 22.68 0.22 -4.92
C LEU A 191 23.39 0.19 -6.29
N ASN A 192 24.14 -0.88 -6.59
CA ASN A 192 24.85 -1.01 -7.85
C ASN A 192 23.88 -1.46 -8.96
N LYS A 193 23.73 -0.62 -9.99
CA LYS A 193 22.84 -0.84 -11.15
C LYS A 193 23.48 -1.65 -12.29
N LYS A 194 24.78 -1.96 -12.22
CA LYS A 194 25.53 -2.64 -13.31
C LYS A 194 25.58 -4.17 -13.19
N ASN A 195 24.99 -4.76 -12.16
CA ASN A 195 24.97 -6.21 -11.99
C ASN A 195 24.02 -6.86 -13.02
N SER A 196 24.56 -7.73 -13.88
CA SER A 196 23.77 -8.37 -14.94
C SER A 196 22.67 -9.28 -14.41
N ASN A 197 22.85 -9.92 -13.25
CA ASN A 197 21.84 -10.80 -12.68
C ASN A 197 20.70 -10.02 -12.04
N ALA A 198 20.99 -9.02 -11.20
CA ALA A 198 19.96 -8.14 -10.62
C ALA A 198 19.11 -7.47 -11.73
N GLY A 199 19.76 -7.00 -12.79
CA GLY A 199 19.05 -6.47 -13.96
C GLY A 199 18.20 -7.51 -14.70
N GLN A 200 18.66 -8.77 -14.83
CA GLN A 200 17.88 -9.84 -15.45
C GLN A 200 16.67 -10.25 -14.60
N MET A 201 16.83 -10.32 -13.28
CA MET A 201 15.74 -10.62 -12.35
C MET A 201 14.69 -9.51 -12.37
N ALA A 202 15.09 -8.25 -12.23
CA ALA A 202 14.16 -7.13 -12.25
C ALA A 202 13.36 -7.05 -13.56
N ARG A 203 13.97 -7.39 -14.71
CA ARG A 203 13.24 -7.47 -15.99
C ARG A 203 12.23 -8.60 -16.05
N ALA A 204 12.42 -9.68 -15.29
CA ALA A 204 11.47 -10.77 -15.20
C ALA A 204 10.36 -10.47 -14.18
N ASN A 205 10.75 -10.00 -12.99
CA ASN A 205 9.90 -9.96 -11.81
C ASN A 205 9.14 -8.62 -11.68
N CYS A 206 9.80 -7.49 -11.96
CA CYS A 206 9.20 -6.18 -11.73
C CYS A 206 8.30 -5.78 -12.92
N ARG A 207 7.04 -6.23 -12.87
CA ARG A 207 6.08 -6.09 -13.98
C ARG A 207 5.08 -4.96 -13.83
N GLY A 208 5.03 -4.31 -12.68
CA GLY A 208 4.15 -3.17 -12.41
C GLY A 208 4.53 -1.88 -13.14
N ALA A 209 3.59 -0.93 -13.11
CA ALA A 209 3.83 0.44 -13.56
C ALA A 209 5.03 1.06 -12.83
N PHE A 210 5.12 0.82 -11.52
CA PHE A 210 6.23 1.24 -10.68
C PHE A 210 7.23 0.08 -10.50
N VAL A 211 8.50 0.37 -10.74
CA VAL A 211 9.61 -0.54 -10.47
C VAL A 211 10.53 0.18 -9.50
N PRO A 212 10.90 -0.43 -8.35
CA PRO A 212 11.78 0.20 -7.37
C PRO A 212 13.05 0.74 -8.02
N ARG A 213 13.46 1.96 -7.67
CA ARG A 213 14.67 2.65 -8.14
C ARG A 213 14.76 2.84 -9.65
N GLN A 214 13.64 2.69 -10.36
CA GLN A 214 13.55 2.88 -11.81
C GLN A 214 12.54 3.94 -12.17
N LYS A 215 12.94 4.77 -13.13
CA LYS A 215 12.07 5.76 -13.75
C LYS A 215 11.17 5.05 -14.74
N ALA A 216 9.86 5.18 -14.57
CA ALA A 216 8.87 4.72 -15.53
C ALA A 216 8.26 5.92 -16.26
N LYS A 217 7.78 5.73 -17.49
CA LYS A 217 7.13 6.74 -18.31
C LYS A 217 5.83 6.20 -18.88
N PHE A 218 4.92 7.07 -19.33
CA PHE A 218 3.69 6.62 -19.99
C PHE A 218 3.95 5.71 -21.20
N ARG A 219 5.00 5.98 -21.99
CA ARG A 219 5.39 5.14 -23.13
C ARG A 219 5.84 3.73 -22.75
N ASP A 220 6.20 3.50 -21.49
CA ASP A 220 6.66 2.20 -21.00
C ASP A 220 5.47 1.31 -20.59
N ILE A 221 4.24 1.87 -20.57
CA ILE A 221 2.99 1.12 -20.42
C ILE A 221 2.49 0.73 -21.82
N LEU A 222 2.90 -0.45 -22.28
CA LEU A 222 2.56 -0.99 -23.59
C LEU A 222 1.16 -1.61 -23.63
N ASP A 223 0.60 -1.96 -22.47
CA ASP A 223 -0.73 -2.58 -22.34
C ASP A 223 -1.87 -1.54 -22.40
N GLY A 224 -1.51 -0.26 -22.45
CA GLY A 224 -2.42 0.88 -22.53
C GLY A 224 -2.71 1.51 -21.16
N LEU A 225 -2.68 2.83 -21.08
CA LEU A 225 -2.87 3.56 -19.82
C LEU A 225 -4.24 3.28 -19.15
N ALA A 226 -5.30 3.16 -19.94
CA ALA A 226 -6.64 2.84 -19.44
C ALA A 226 -6.78 1.39 -18.93
N ASN A 227 -5.83 0.52 -19.28
CA ASN A 227 -5.82 -0.92 -19.01
C ASN A 227 -4.75 -1.32 -17.99
N THR A 228 -4.01 -0.37 -17.43
CA THR A 228 -2.96 -0.66 -16.45
C THR A 228 -3.25 0.08 -15.14
N ILE A 229 -3.36 -0.68 -14.05
CA ILE A 229 -3.43 -0.17 -12.69
C ILE A 229 -2.06 0.36 -12.29
N ILE A 230 -2.01 1.64 -11.89
CA ILE A 230 -0.78 2.29 -11.43
C ILE A 230 -0.73 2.43 -9.91
N MET A 231 -1.88 2.50 -9.24
CA MET A 231 -1.98 2.54 -7.78
C MET A 231 -3.26 1.84 -7.31
N GLY A 232 -3.31 1.41 -6.05
CA GLY A 232 -4.55 0.94 -5.41
C GLY A 232 -4.70 1.40 -3.97
N GLU A 233 -5.93 1.30 -3.49
CA GLU A 233 -6.26 1.54 -2.09
C GLU A 233 -5.77 0.36 -1.22
N ILE A 234 -5.25 0.68 -0.04
CA ILE A 234 -4.81 -0.28 0.98
C ILE A 234 -5.47 0.06 2.31
N ALA A 235 -5.85 -0.97 3.07
CA ALA A 235 -6.22 -0.81 4.46
C ALA A 235 -4.93 -0.67 5.29
N THR A 236 -5.00 0.12 6.37
CA THR A 236 -3.89 0.25 7.31
C THR A 236 -4.09 -0.62 8.52
N ASP A 237 -2.97 -1.05 9.11
CA ASP A 237 -3.00 -1.96 10.24
C ASP A 237 -3.52 -1.32 11.52
N LEU A 238 -4.27 -2.08 12.30
CA LEU A 238 -4.84 -1.57 13.56
C LEU A 238 -4.23 -2.30 14.77
N GLY A 239 -3.20 -3.13 14.57
CA GLY A 239 -2.67 -4.02 15.61
C GLY A 239 -3.65 -5.11 16.03
N ASP A 240 -4.68 -5.38 15.22
CA ASP A 240 -5.78 -6.30 15.48
C ASP A 240 -5.55 -7.69 14.87
N ARG A 241 -4.41 -7.89 14.20
CA ARG A 241 -4.05 -9.11 13.45
C ARG A 241 -4.96 -9.35 12.23
N ASP A 242 -5.54 -8.31 11.64
CA ASP A 242 -6.29 -8.43 10.39
C ASP A 242 -5.38 -8.98 9.28
N THR A 243 -5.87 -9.98 8.55
CA THR A 243 -5.07 -10.75 7.59
C THR A 243 -4.55 -9.91 6.45
N ARG A 244 -5.23 -8.79 6.14
CA ARG A 244 -4.91 -7.88 5.03
C ARG A 244 -3.84 -6.86 5.39
N THR A 245 -3.69 -6.57 6.69
CA THR A 245 -2.93 -5.40 7.17
C THR A 245 -1.73 -5.76 8.03
N ASN A 246 -1.73 -6.92 8.67
CA ASN A 246 -0.58 -7.41 9.44
C ASN A 246 0.02 -8.62 8.70
N PRO A 247 1.02 -8.45 7.82
CA PRO A 247 1.47 -9.55 6.96
C PRO A 247 1.98 -10.75 7.76
N ARG A 248 1.60 -11.96 7.34
CA ARG A 248 2.15 -13.22 7.85
C ARG A 248 3.61 -13.36 7.43
N TYR A 249 4.43 -13.91 8.32
CA TYR A 249 5.87 -14.12 8.10
C TYR A 249 6.23 -15.61 8.27
N GLY A 250 7.39 -16.02 7.75
CA GLY A 250 7.97 -17.35 8.01
C GLY A 250 7.94 -18.32 6.82
N MET A 251 7.76 -17.81 5.61
CA MET A 251 7.88 -18.57 4.36
C MET A 251 9.03 -18.02 3.53
N THR A 252 9.62 -18.84 2.68
CA THR A 252 10.65 -18.38 1.75
C THR A 252 10.04 -17.65 0.56
N SER A 253 10.82 -16.79 -0.07
CA SER A 253 10.50 -16.09 -1.31
C SER A 253 10.25 -17.07 -2.46
N LEU A 254 10.93 -18.23 -2.43
CA LEU A 254 10.72 -19.30 -3.40
C LEU A 254 9.33 -19.92 -3.25
N GLU A 255 8.92 -20.27 -2.03
CA GLU A 255 7.58 -20.78 -1.77
C GLU A 255 6.52 -19.78 -2.21
N LEU A 256 6.71 -18.49 -1.88
CA LEU A 256 5.77 -17.43 -2.23
C LEU A 256 5.66 -17.21 -3.75
N ALA A 257 6.79 -17.28 -4.47
CA ALA A 257 6.79 -17.16 -5.92
C ALA A 257 6.17 -18.36 -6.62
N LEU A 258 6.37 -19.58 -6.09
CA LEU A 258 5.86 -20.82 -6.67
C LEU A 258 4.37 -21.01 -6.40
N ASN A 259 3.90 -20.58 -5.22
CA ASN A 259 2.53 -20.73 -4.79
C ASN A 259 2.10 -19.54 -3.89
N PRO A 260 1.50 -18.48 -4.45
CA PRO A 260 0.97 -17.35 -3.69
C PRO A 260 -0.07 -17.70 -2.60
N SER A 261 -0.82 -18.79 -2.75
CA SER A 261 -1.90 -19.13 -1.82
C SER A 261 -1.42 -19.44 -0.40
N ILE A 262 -0.11 -19.72 -0.24
CA ILE A 262 0.52 -19.94 1.05
C ILE A 262 0.33 -18.77 2.02
N CYS A 263 0.12 -17.54 1.52
CA CYS A 263 -0.14 -16.39 2.38
C CYS A 263 -1.32 -16.67 3.32
N GLY A 264 -2.45 -17.12 2.76
CA GLY A 264 -3.75 -17.25 3.43
C GLY A 264 -4.13 -18.67 3.86
N GLU A 265 -3.15 -19.55 4.06
CA GLU A 265 -3.37 -20.94 4.47
C GLU A 265 -4.27 -21.06 5.70
N ALA A 266 -5.27 -21.94 5.63
CA ALA A 266 -6.31 -22.09 6.65
C ALA A 266 -5.77 -22.38 8.05
N THR A 267 -4.62 -23.06 8.16
CA THR A 267 -3.94 -23.36 9.44
C THR A 267 -3.53 -22.10 10.21
N TYR A 268 -3.32 -20.98 9.50
CA TYR A 268 -2.87 -19.72 10.09
C TYR A 268 -4.00 -18.69 10.24
N VAL A 269 -5.18 -18.96 9.69
CA VAL A 269 -6.36 -18.10 9.78
C VAL A 269 -7.23 -18.55 10.95
N ASP A 270 -7.78 -17.61 11.72
CA ASP A 270 -8.69 -17.91 12.82
C ASP A 270 -10.01 -18.47 12.25
N ALA A 271 -10.30 -19.74 12.55
CA ALA A 271 -11.48 -20.43 12.03
C ALA A 271 -12.81 -19.80 12.47
N GLY A 272 -12.85 -19.16 13.65
CA GLY A 272 -14.02 -18.45 14.16
C GLY A 272 -14.13 -17.02 13.65
N ARG A 273 -13.00 -16.43 13.21
CA ARG A 273 -12.94 -15.07 12.68
C ARG A 273 -11.99 -14.99 11.47
N PRO A 274 -12.43 -15.41 10.27
CA PRO A 274 -11.56 -15.57 9.09
C PRO A 274 -10.85 -14.30 8.59
N GLN A 275 -11.26 -13.12 9.07
CA GLN A 275 -10.58 -11.85 8.80
C GLN A 275 -9.30 -11.66 9.62
N PHE A 276 -9.03 -12.49 10.61
CA PHE A 276 -7.90 -12.35 11.52
C PHE A 276 -7.01 -13.59 11.51
N TRP A 277 -5.72 -13.38 11.74
CA TRP A 277 -4.77 -14.46 11.91
C TRP A 277 -4.99 -15.20 13.23
N ALA A 278 -4.91 -16.53 13.18
CA ALA A 278 -4.82 -17.39 14.35
C ALA A 278 -3.57 -17.03 15.19
N THR A 279 -3.59 -17.37 16.48
CA THR A 279 -2.46 -17.12 17.39
C THR A 279 -1.20 -17.91 17.02
N THR A 280 -1.34 -18.98 16.24
CA THR A 280 -0.25 -19.79 15.68
C THR A 280 0.51 -19.11 14.55
N ALA A 281 -0.08 -18.09 13.92
CA ALA A 281 0.57 -17.36 12.84
C ALA A 281 1.65 -16.43 13.40
N THR A 282 2.87 -16.61 12.88
CA THR A 282 3.95 -15.63 13.01
C THR A 282 3.67 -14.48 12.07
N LEU A 283 3.59 -13.27 12.62
CA LEU A 283 3.32 -12.05 11.87
C LEU A 283 4.57 -11.18 11.89
N ILE A 284 4.67 -10.28 10.92
CA ILE A 284 5.59 -9.15 11.05
C ILE A 284 5.08 -8.29 12.21
N ASN A 285 5.65 -8.49 13.40
CA ASN A 285 5.27 -7.76 14.60
C ASN A 285 6.50 -7.08 15.18
N ALA A 286 6.79 -5.91 14.64
CA ALA A 286 7.67 -4.95 15.25
C ALA A 286 6.88 -3.64 15.37
N ASN A 287 7.01 -2.96 16.52
CA ASN A 287 6.26 -1.77 16.93
C ASN A 287 5.73 -0.92 15.76
N SER A 288 6.59 -0.46 14.86
CA SER A 288 6.25 0.49 13.77
C SER A 288 6.18 -0.13 12.37
N ILE A 289 6.02 -1.45 12.26
CA ILE A 289 5.90 -2.20 11.01
C ILE A 289 4.47 -2.74 10.87
N GLY A 290 3.77 -2.25 9.85
CA GLY A 290 2.40 -2.65 9.54
C GLY A 290 1.95 -2.00 8.23
N ARG A 291 0.92 -2.55 7.59
CA ARG A 291 0.47 -2.06 6.29
C ARG A 291 0.13 -0.56 6.37
N GLY A 292 0.73 0.23 5.49
CA GLY A 292 0.46 1.67 5.39
C GLY A 292 0.87 2.51 6.60
N PHE A 293 1.76 2.06 7.48
CA PHE A 293 2.22 2.82 8.66
C PHE A 293 3.14 4.00 8.36
N ARG A 294 3.71 4.05 7.15
CA ARG A 294 4.76 4.99 6.77
C ARG A 294 4.57 5.43 5.33
N TRP A 295 3.89 6.56 5.13
CA TRP A 295 3.62 7.04 3.77
C TRP A 295 4.90 7.38 2.98
N ALA A 296 5.98 7.74 3.67
CA ALA A 296 7.26 8.09 3.05
C ALA A 296 8.14 6.90 2.71
N ASP A 297 7.84 5.71 3.24
CA ASP A 297 8.64 4.50 3.04
C ASP A 297 8.18 3.74 1.81
N GLY A 298 9.11 3.50 0.89
CA GLY A 298 8.88 2.83 -0.38
C GLY A 298 8.83 1.29 -0.30
N ASN A 299 9.02 0.68 0.87
CA ASN A 299 8.89 -0.76 1.03
C ASN A 299 7.45 -1.23 0.69
N PRO A 300 7.28 -2.44 0.10
CA PRO A 300 5.98 -2.94 -0.33
C PRO A 300 4.92 -2.96 0.78
N VAL A 301 5.33 -3.30 2.01
CA VAL A 301 4.43 -3.32 3.17
C VAL A 301 3.78 -1.95 3.40
N TYR A 302 4.46 -0.83 3.16
CA TYR A 302 3.89 0.49 3.46
C TYR A 302 3.18 1.13 2.28
N THR A 303 3.81 1.15 1.10
CA THR A 303 3.32 1.93 -0.04
C THR A 303 3.29 1.14 -1.35
N GLY A 304 3.46 -0.19 -1.29
CA GLY A 304 3.31 -1.06 -2.46
C GLY A 304 2.02 -1.88 -2.43
N MET A 305 1.51 -2.23 -3.60
CA MET A 305 0.47 -3.25 -3.78
C MET A 305 0.80 -4.16 -4.97
N MET A 306 0.19 -5.34 -4.97
CA MET A 306 0.35 -6.33 -6.03
C MET A 306 -0.99 -6.85 -6.54
N THR A 307 -1.02 -7.21 -7.81
CA THR A 307 -2.20 -7.75 -8.49
C THR A 307 -2.09 -9.28 -8.66
N ILE A 308 -1.72 -9.98 -7.60
CA ILE A 308 -1.61 -11.44 -7.58
C ILE A 308 -2.91 -12.01 -7.03
N SER A 309 -3.19 -11.72 -5.77
CA SER A 309 -4.43 -12.09 -5.09
C SER A 309 -5.46 -10.97 -5.21
N PRO A 310 -6.76 -11.29 -5.27
CA PRO A 310 -7.82 -10.30 -5.42
C PRO A 310 -7.84 -9.32 -4.23
N PRO A 311 -8.59 -8.20 -4.33
CA PRO A 311 -8.73 -7.26 -3.23
C PRO A 311 -9.17 -7.94 -1.93
N ASN A 312 -8.73 -7.35 -0.81
CA ASN A 312 -9.12 -7.79 0.55
C ASN A 312 -8.70 -9.23 0.93
N THR A 313 -7.70 -9.79 0.28
CA THR A 313 -7.11 -11.09 0.66
C THR A 313 -5.92 -10.95 1.61
N PRO A 314 -5.51 -12.06 2.28
CA PRO A 314 -4.40 -12.03 3.21
C PRO A 314 -3.07 -11.57 2.59
N ALA A 315 -2.29 -10.82 3.36
CA ALA A 315 -0.94 -10.37 3.00
C ALA A 315 0.12 -11.20 3.71
N CYS A 316 1.29 -11.37 3.07
CA CYS A 316 2.42 -12.05 3.70
C CYS A 316 3.77 -11.52 3.21
N ALA A 317 4.83 -11.81 3.96
CA ALA A 317 6.21 -11.51 3.59
C ALA A 317 7.10 -12.75 3.74
N GLY A 318 8.07 -12.82 2.83
CA GLY A 318 9.11 -13.84 2.84
C GLY A 318 10.07 -13.67 4.02
N SER A 319 10.84 -14.72 4.31
CA SER A 319 11.94 -14.76 5.29
C SER A 319 13.25 -14.24 4.74
N GLU A 320 13.34 -14.04 3.43
CA GLU A 320 14.48 -13.44 2.79
C GLU A 320 14.11 -12.11 2.14
N GLY A 321 15.12 -11.27 2.03
CA GLY A 321 15.00 -10.00 1.36
C GLY A 321 15.91 -9.92 0.17
N MET A 322 16.46 -8.73 0.03
CA MET A 322 17.20 -8.28 -1.13
C MET A 322 18.23 -9.29 -1.64
N TYR A 323 18.28 -9.39 -2.96
CA TYR A 323 19.25 -10.20 -3.66
C TYR A 323 20.50 -9.37 -4.02
N ASP A 324 21.71 -9.86 -3.67
CA ASP A 324 22.97 -9.12 -3.83
C ASP A 324 23.78 -9.50 -5.08
N GLY A 325 23.25 -10.35 -5.95
CA GLY A 325 24.00 -10.91 -7.07
C GLY A 325 24.65 -12.27 -6.79
N SER A 326 24.53 -12.84 -5.57
CA SER A 326 25.06 -14.16 -5.19
C SER A 326 24.14 -15.31 -5.62
N ALA A 327 24.51 -16.58 -5.46
CA ALA A 327 23.60 -17.70 -5.80
C ALA A 327 22.47 -17.89 -4.77
N THR A 328 22.47 -17.12 -3.67
CA THR A 328 21.65 -17.32 -2.49
C THR A 328 20.85 -16.05 -2.17
N LEU A 329 19.63 -16.20 -1.66
CA LEU A 329 18.88 -15.06 -1.12
C LEU A 329 19.54 -14.58 0.18
N VAL A 330 19.62 -13.26 0.38
CA VAL A 330 20.17 -12.69 1.61
C VAL A 330 19.03 -12.55 2.63
N ALA A 331 19.28 -12.95 3.87
CA ALA A 331 18.37 -12.61 4.97
C ALA A 331 18.42 -11.08 5.16
N ALA A 332 17.29 -10.39 5.07
CA ALA A 332 17.26 -8.96 5.35
C ALA A 332 17.55 -8.71 6.83
N ASP A 333 18.16 -7.55 7.11
CA ASP A 333 18.38 -7.10 8.47
C ASP A 333 17.03 -6.70 9.13
N THR A 334 16.01 -6.37 8.32
CA THR A 334 14.68 -5.98 8.80
C THR A 334 13.53 -6.63 8.01
N LEU A 335 12.46 -6.99 8.71
CA LEU A 335 11.35 -7.79 8.17
C LEU A 335 10.50 -7.05 7.11
N ASP A 336 10.42 -5.73 7.18
CA ASP A 336 9.66 -4.89 6.25
C ASP A 336 10.32 -4.70 4.88
N GLN A 337 11.60 -5.07 4.78
CA GLN A 337 12.36 -4.99 3.54
C GLN A 337 12.33 -6.30 2.73
N ASN A 338 11.71 -7.35 3.29
CA ASN A 338 11.52 -8.62 2.63
C ASN A 338 10.52 -8.55 1.48
N TYR A 339 10.66 -9.48 0.53
CA TYR A 339 9.70 -9.63 -0.55
C TYR A 339 8.33 -9.99 0.02
N SER A 340 7.32 -9.21 -0.35
CA SER A 340 6.01 -9.30 0.28
C SER A 340 4.92 -9.38 -0.75
N LEU A 341 3.97 -10.30 -0.58
CA LEU A 341 2.72 -10.30 -1.31
C LEU A 341 1.71 -9.48 -0.52
N VAL A 342 1.39 -8.31 -1.07
CA VAL A 342 0.61 -7.28 -0.40
C VAL A 342 -0.53 -6.81 -1.31
N PRO A 343 -1.70 -7.50 -1.30
CA PRO A 343 -2.84 -7.16 -2.16
C PRO A 343 -3.40 -5.77 -1.83
N PRO A 344 -4.12 -5.09 -2.72
CA PRO A 344 -4.90 -3.94 -2.31
C PRO A 344 -6.05 -4.38 -1.38
N GLY A 345 -6.58 -3.42 -0.64
CA GLY A 345 -7.64 -3.69 0.32
C GLY A 345 -8.25 -2.41 0.82
N SER A 346 -9.47 -2.51 1.33
CA SER A 346 -10.19 -1.37 1.89
C SER A 346 -11.07 -1.81 3.06
N ARG A 347 -11.53 -0.84 3.84
CA ARG A 347 -12.61 -1.04 4.80
C ARG A 347 -14.00 -0.86 4.16
N HIS A 348 -14.06 -0.49 2.87
CA HIS A 348 -15.29 -0.53 2.08
C HIS A 348 -15.81 -1.96 1.93
N GLN A 349 -17.13 -2.08 1.80
CA GLN A 349 -17.76 -3.37 1.53
C GLN A 349 -17.53 -3.80 0.08
N GLY A 350 -17.00 -5.01 -0.09
CA GLY A 350 -17.02 -5.74 -1.36
C GLY A 350 -15.98 -5.31 -2.40
N GLY A 351 -14.96 -4.54 -2.02
CA GLY A 351 -13.92 -4.11 -2.95
C GLY A 351 -13.02 -2.99 -2.44
N CYS A 352 -12.23 -2.44 -3.35
CA CYS A 352 -11.36 -1.29 -3.11
C CYS A 352 -11.28 -0.40 -4.36
N HIS A 353 -10.83 0.85 -4.22
CA HIS A 353 -10.53 1.66 -5.40
C HIS A 353 -9.16 1.34 -5.98
N VAL A 354 -9.04 1.46 -7.30
CA VAL A 354 -7.78 1.44 -8.05
C VAL A 354 -7.69 2.68 -8.92
N LEU A 355 -6.46 3.12 -9.18
CA LEU A 355 -6.15 4.19 -10.11
C LEU A 355 -5.51 3.59 -11.36
N MET A 356 -6.15 3.86 -12.49
CA MET A 356 -5.67 3.48 -13.82
C MET A 356 -4.63 4.49 -14.32
N GLY A 357 -3.78 4.07 -15.25
CA GLY A 357 -2.69 4.89 -15.81
C GLY A 357 -3.15 6.11 -16.60
N ASP A 358 -4.43 6.18 -16.99
CA ASP A 358 -5.07 7.33 -17.63
C ASP A 358 -5.68 8.33 -16.63
N GLY A 359 -5.61 8.02 -15.33
CA GLY A 359 -6.16 8.83 -14.25
C GLY A 359 -7.58 8.43 -13.81
N ALA A 360 -8.19 7.42 -14.43
CA ALA A 360 -9.50 6.94 -14.02
C ALA A 360 -9.42 6.22 -12.66
N VAL A 361 -10.37 6.52 -11.76
CA VAL A 361 -10.53 5.80 -10.50
C VAL A 361 -11.69 4.83 -10.64
N LYS A 362 -11.40 3.53 -10.52
CA LYS A 362 -12.38 2.45 -10.61
C LYS A 362 -12.53 1.76 -9.27
N PHE A 363 -13.71 1.22 -8.99
CA PHE A 363 -13.91 0.36 -7.83
C PHE A 363 -13.91 -1.09 -8.27
N ILE A 364 -12.94 -1.86 -7.78
CA ILE A 364 -12.75 -3.26 -8.12
C ILE A 364 -13.33 -4.11 -7.01
N THR A 365 -14.14 -5.10 -7.36
CA THR A 365 -14.76 -5.98 -6.39
C THR A 365 -13.81 -7.07 -5.91
N ASP A 366 -14.07 -7.60 -4.71
CA ASP A 366 -13.34 -8.75 -4.16
C ASP A 366 -13.51 -10.02 -5.03
N SER A 367 -14.51 -10.01 -5.93
CA SER A 367 -14.85 -11.11 -6.83
C SER A 367 -14.23 -10.98 -8.23
N ILE A 368 -13.30 -10.04 -8.44
CA ILE A 368 -12.62 -9.92 -9.73
C ILE A 368 -11.92 -11.24 -10.10
N GLU A 369 -11.93 -11.57 -11.39
CA GLU A 369 -11.28 -12.78 -11.89
C GLU A 369 -9.76 -12.65 -11.71
N ALA A 370 -9.24 -13.40 -10.72
CA ALA A 370 -7.85 -13.35 -10.29
C ALA A 370 -7.09 -14.65 -10.55
N GLY A 371 -7.56 -15.48 -11.50
CA GLY A 371 -6.96 -16.76 -11.84
C GLY A 371 -6.77 -17.70 -10.64
N SER A 372 -5.81 -18.61 -10.76
CA SER A 372 -5.48 -19.54 -9.69
C SER A 372 -4.30 -19.04 -8.86
N GLN A 373 -4.54 -18.87 -7.56
CA GLN A 373 -3.52 -18.46 -6.59
C GLN A 373 -2.51 -19.57 -6.26
N ASN A 374 -2.72 -20.78 -6.78
CA ASN A 374 -1.80 -21.91 -6.62
C ASN A 374 -0.74 -21.98 -7.73
N LEU A 375 -0.78 -21.04 -8.67
CA LEU A 375 0.13 -21.00 -9.81
C LEU A 375 1.32 -20.09 -9.54
N SER A 376 2.45 -20.46 -10.13
CA SER A 376 3.70 -19.73 -9.96
C SER A 376 3.67 -18.37 -10.67
N THR A 377 4.24 -17.38 -10.01
CA THR A 377 4.45 -16.04 -10.56
C THR A 377 5.49 -16.09 -11.69
N VAL A 378 5.53 -15.05 -12.54
CA VAL A 378 6.75 -14.79 -13.32
C VAL A 378 7.83 -14.36 -12.34
N ALA A 379 8.77 -15.28 -12.14
CA ALA A 379 9.82 -15.12 -11.18
C ALA A 379 11.11 -15.77 -11.69
N ARG A 380 12.14 -14.95 -11.81
CA ARG A 380 13.53 -15.38 -11.77
C ARG A 380 14.04 -15.09 -10.39
N ILE A 381 14.32 -16.15 -9.64
CA ILE A 381 14.88 -16.09 -8.30
C ILE A 381 16.35 -16.47 -8.50
N HIS A 382 17.29 -15.60 -8.16
CA HIS A 382 18.73 -15.77 -8.45
C HIS A 382 19.08 -15.94 -9.95
N THR A 383 20.07 -16.79 -10.25
CA THR A 383 20.49 -17.21 -11.58
C THR A 383 19.56 -18.21 -12.26
N THR A 384 18.58 -18.80 -11.57
CA THR A 384 17.63 -19.75 -12.16
C THR A 384 16.23 -19.18 -12.27
N ALA A 385 15.45 -19.71 -13.23
CA ALA A 385 14.03 -19.43 -13.30
C ALA A 385 13.32 -20.45 -12.40
N ASN A 386 12.75 -19.98 -11.30
CA ASN A 386 12.00 -20.78 -10.34
C ASN A 386 10.49 -20.49 -10.41
N GLY A 387 10.03 -19.93 -11.52
CA GLY A 387 8.63 -19.64 -11.81
C GLY A 387 8.43 -19.61 -13.31
N LEU A 388 7.42 -18.87 -13.76
CA LEU A 388 7.24 -18.65 -15.19
C LEU A 388 8.39 -17.84 -15.79
N THR A 389 8.65 -18.08 -17.08
CA THR A 389 9.70 -17.38 -17.82
C THR A 389 9.33 -15.91 -18.05
N ALA A 390 10.34 -15.04 -18.08
CA ALA A 390 10.15 -13.61 -18.35
C ALA A 390 9.39 -13.39 -19.67
N GLY A 391 8.40 -12.48 -19.65
CA GLY A 391 7.52 -12.21 -20.79
C GLY A 391 6.33 -13.16 -20.91
N SER A 392 6.16 -14.14 -20.02
CA SER A 392 4.91 -14.89 -19.93
C SER A 392 3.76 -13.96 -19.51
N GLN A 393 2.56 -14.26 -20.01
CA GLN A 393 1.32 -13.64 -19.56
C GLN A 393 1.06 -13.95 -18.09
N SER A 394 0.30 -13.06 -17.44
CA SER A 394 -0.15 -13.26 -16.08
C SER A 394 -1.07 -14.47 -15.97
N GLN A 395 -0.84 -15.30 -14.95
CA GLN A 395 -1.71 -16.44 -14.60
C GLN A 395 -2.82 -16.06 -13.61
N TYR A 396 -2.85 -14.80 -13.18
CA TYR A 396 -3.79 -14.31 -12.17
C TYR A 396 -4.99 -13.60 -12.80
N GLY A 397 -5.45 -14.12 -13.94
CA GLY A 397 -6.67 -13.66 -14.57
C GLY A 397 -6.63 -12.20 -15.02
N LEU A 398 -7.81 -11.62 -15.28
CA LEU A 398 -7.98 -10.19 -15.58
C LEU A 398 -7.24 -9.31 -14.56
N TRP A 399 -7.31 -9.67 -13.28
CA TRP A 399 -6.66 -8.93 -12.21
C TRP A 399 -5.15 -8.80 -12.40
N GLY A 400 -4.47 -9.92 -12.67
CA GLY A 400 -3.05 -9.96 -12.94
C GLY A 400 -2.66 -9.16 -14.17
N LYS A 401 -3.43 -9.30 -15.25
CA LYS A 401 -3.22 -8.56 -16.50
C LYS A 401 -3.22 -7.05 -16.28
N LEU A 402 -4.21 -6.56 -15.53
CA LEU A 402 -4.37 -5.13 -15.21
C LEU A 402 -3.19 -4.56 -14.44
N GLY A 403 -2.46 -5.34 -13.64
CA GLY A 403 -1.29 -4.83 -12.92
C GLY A 403 0.01 -4.87 -13.69
N THR A 404 0.05 -5.50 -14.87
CA THR A 404 1.25 -5.51 -15.71
C THR A 404 1.29 -4.33 -16.67
N LYS A 405 2.49 -3.78 -16.90
CA LYS A 405 2.67 -2.61 -17.79
C LYS A 405 3.08 -2.96 -19.22
N ALA A 406 3.72 -4.11 -19.45
CA ALA A 406 4.39 -4.39 -20.72
C ALA A 406 4.37 -5.87 -21.12
N SER A 407 3.32 -6.59 -20.71
CA SER A 407 3.17 -8.02 -20.99
C SER A 407 2.41 -8.30 -22.30
N LYS A 408 1.93 -7.24 -22.98
CA LYS A 408 1.07 -7.29 -24.17
C LYS A 408 -0.22 -8.04 -23.92
N GLU A 409 -0.80 -7.80 -22.76
CA GLU A 409 -2.06 -8.38 -22.32
C GLU A 409 -3.21 -7.77 -23.12
N VAL A 410 -4.09 -8.61 -23.68
CA VAL A 410 -5.34 -8.16 -24.29
C VAL A 410 -6.45 -8.31 -23.25
N ILE A 411 -7.21 -7.23 -23.07
CA ILE A 411 -8.33 -7.16 -22.14
C ILE A 411 -9.63 -7.08 -22.94
N ASP A 412 -10.37 -8.19 -22.94
CA ASP A 412 -11.60 -8.35 -23.73
C ASP A 412 -12.88 -8.03 -22.94
N GLU A 413 -12.76 -7.83 -21.62
CA GLU A 413 -13.90 -7.61 -20.71
C GLU A 413 -13.87 -6.19 -20.10
N GLU A 414 -15.03 -5.58 -19.95
CA GLU A 414 -15.19 -4.30 -19.25
C GLU A 414 -15.30 -4.56 -17.74
N PHE A 415 -14.59 -3.78 -16.92
CA PHE A 415 -14.43 -3.99 -15.47
C PHE A 415 -14.51 -2.68 -14.68
#